data_AF-A0A7S0BC35-F1
#
_entry.id   AF-A0A7S0BC35-F1
#
_cell.length_a   1.000
_cell.length_b   1.000
_cell.length_c   1.000
_cell.angle_alpha   90.00
_cell.angle_beta   90.00
_cell.angle_gamma   90.00
#
_symmetry.space_group_name_H-M   'P 1'
#
loop_
_entity.id
_entity.type
_entity.pdbx_description
1 polymer ?
#
loop_
_entity_poly.entity_id
_entity_poly.type
_entity_poly.pdbx_seq_one_letter_code
_entity_poly.pdbx_strand_id
1 'polypeptide(L)'
;GEHGIFVDASTYSHSGCFQNDCHRTDKFRAGDWSICARLCAEIGECTHWSFGVQDGLRKCFLRKSNAGKESGMGWLSGAKACTPPPLPHGFVALATARSRGLVACDGGKGEECPDVLAAIHTWRFAIKHLKQATTGVVDEGTMGHINQISTDTDNLLASVTGDYRPSDADFPRVVYNNRLIFNSLHHWLETLPKVELNSADMSLPTPLRLGWFCRTSS
;
A
#
# COMPACT_ATOMS: atom_id res chain seq x y z
N GLY A 1 4.84 -5.44 20.16
CA GLY A 1 5.36 -5.09 21.52
C GLY A 1 4.69 -3.81 22.00
N GLU A 2 4.94 -3.35 23.24
CA GLU A 2 4.24 -2.17 23.83
C GLU A 2 4.30 -0.90 22.95
N HIS A 3 5.40 -0.74 22.19
CA HIS A 3 5.62 0.38 21.28
C HIS A 3 5.39 0.07 19.79
N GLY A 4 4.84 -1.10 19.45
CA GLY A 4 4.46 -1.45 18.08
C GLY A 4 3.22 -0.69 17.61
N ILE A 5 3.14 -0.47 16.30
CA ILE A 5 1.93 0.04 15.63
C ILE A 5 1.40 -1.03 14.69
N PHE A 6 0.09 -1.28 14.68
CA PHE A 6 -0.50 -2.27 13.79
C PHE A 6 -1.07 -1.58 12.56
N VAL A 7 -0.47 -1.86 11.41
CA VAL A 7 -0.81 -1.23 10.13
C VAL A 7 -0.93 -2.27 9.02
N ASP A 8 -1.54 -1.86 7.91
CA ASP A 8 -1.52 -2.61 6.66
C ASP A 8 -0.17 -2.40 5.96
N ALA A 9 0.70 -3.41 6.05
CA ALA A 9 2.01 -3.46 5.41
C ALA A 9 2.00 -4.32 4.13
N SER A 10 0.82 -4.78 3.68
CA SER A 10 0.69 -5.71 2.55
C SER A 10 1.20 -5.14 1.23
N THR A 11 1.32 -3.82 1.09
CA THR A 11 1.91 -3.18 -0.10
C THR A 11 3.44 -3.34 -0.19
N TYR A 12 4.08 -3.67 0.93
CA TYR A 12 5.53 -3.79 1.07
C TYR A 12 6.01 -5.22 1.37
N SER A 13 5.18 -6.06 2.01
CA SER A 13 5.55 -7.42 2.36
C SER A 13 4.35 -8.34 2.55
N HIS A 14 4.63 -9.64 2.43
CA HIS A 14 3.64 -10.73 2.50
C HIS A 14 4.08 -11.86 3.43
N SER A 15 5.16 -11.68 4.18
CA SER A 15 5.69 -12.71 5.08
C SER A 15 6.40 -12.09 6.26
N GLY A 16 6.67 -12.90 7.30
CA GLY A 16 7.35 -12.43 8.51
C GLY A 16 6.52 -11.45 9.35
N CYS A 17 5.21 -11.39 9.09
CA CYS A 17 4.27 -10.51 9.75
C CYS A 17 3.85 -11.02 11.13
N PHE A 18 3.35 -10.14 11.98
CA PHE A 18 2.81 -10.53 13.28
C PHE A 18 1.63 -11.49 13.06
N GLN A 19 1.68 -12.66 13.71
CA GLN A 19 0.67 -13.71 13.54
C GLN A 19 0.37 -14.09 12.07
N ASN A 20 1.36 -13.94 11.18
CA ASN A 20 1.23 -14.14 9.74
C ASN A 20 0.19 -13.24 9.03
N ASP A 21 -0.22 -12.14 9.67
CA ASP A 21 -1.15 -11.17 9.10
C ASP A 21 -0.41 -9.88 8.74
N CYS A 22 -0.20 -9.62 7.44
CA CYS A 22 0.46 -8.40 6.98
C CYS A 22 -0.48 -7.19 6.85
N HIS A 23 -1.79 -7.38 7.00
CA HIS A 23 -2.79 -6.29 7.00
C HIS A 23 -2.93 -5.66 8.39
N ARG A 24 -2.50 -6.38 9.43
CA ARG A 24 -2.46 -5.89 10.80
C ARG A 24 -1.16 -6.32 11.47
N THR A 25 -0.08 -5.59 11.17
CA THR A 25 1.24 -5.92 11.70
C THR A 25 2.05 -4.72 12.19
N ASP A 26 2.90 -4.95 13.19
CA ASP A 26 3.98 -4.04 13.62
C ASP A 26 5.36 -4.45 13.09
N LYS A 27 5.44 -5.58 12.39
CA LYS A 27 6.68 -6.14 11.84
C LYS A 27 6.44 -6.92 10.56
N PHE A 28 7.42 -7.04 9.69
CA PHE A 28 7.29 -7.84 8.47
C PHE A 28 8.65 -8.15 7.88
N ARG A 29 8.76 -9.16 7.02
CA ARG A 29 10.00 -9.46 6.30
C ARG A 29 10.31 -8.32 5.33
N ALA A 30 11.50 -7.75 5.42
CA ALA A 30 11.97 -6.72 4.50
C ALA A 30 13.33 -7.12 3.91
N GLY A 31 13.52 -6.87 2.61
CA GLY A 31 14.79 -7.12 1.94
C GLY A 31 15.87 -6.11 2.30
N ASP A 32 15.45 -4.88 2.63
CA ASP A 32 16.32 -3.74 2.91
C ASP A 32 15.66 -2.81 3.94
N TRP A 33 16.49 -2.04 4.67
CA TRP A 33 16.03 -1.10 5.71
C TRP A 33 15.17 0.04 5.13
N SER A 34 15.41 0.44 3.88
CA SER A 34 14.71 1.55 3.24
C SER A 34 13.20 1.29 3.08
N ILE A 35 12.79 0.02 3.04
CA ILE A 35 11.38 -0.39 3.06
C ILE A 35 10.71 0.06 4.36
N CYS A 36 11.39 -0.14 5.51
CA CYS A 36 10.90 0.32 6.80
C CYS A 36 10.74 1.83 6.83
N ALA A 37 11.77 2.51 6.33
CA ALA A 37 11.84 3.95 6.33
C ALA A 37 10.72 4.57 5.48
N ARG A 38 10.45 4.03 4.30
CA ARG A 38 9.39 4.51 3.41
C ARG A 38 8.00 4.27 4.02
N LEU A 39 7.70 3.04 4.45
CA LEU A 39 6.41 2.73 5.05
C LEU A 39 6.17 3.56 6.32
N CYS A 40 7.18 3.72 7.18
CA CYS A 40 7.07 4.57 8.36
C CYS A 40 6.75 6.03 8.02
N ALA A 41 7.33 6.57 6.94
CA ALA A 41 7.05 7.93 6.49
C ALA A 41 5.57 8.12 6.06
N GLU A 42 4.93 7.09 5.51
CA GLU A 42 3.53 7.11 5.05
C GLU A 42 2.49 6.93 6.17
N ILE A 43 2.90 6.47 7.35
CA ILE A 43 2.01 6.19 8.47
C ILE A 43 2.08 7.34 9.47
N GLY A 44 0.94 7.97 9.76
CA GLY A 44 0.86 9.09 10.71
C GLY A 44 1.46 8.75 12.08
N GLU A 45 1.08 7.60 12.63
CA GLU A 45 1.48 7.12 13.96
C GLU A 45 2.92 6.61 14.06
N CYS A 46 3.59 6.34 12.93
CA CYS A 46 4.96 5.87 12.95
C CYS A 46 5.91 7.03 13.21
N THR A 47 6.77 6.88 14.23
CA THR A 47 7.81 7.85 14.55
C THR A 47 9.22 7.27 14.38
N HIS A 48 9.37 5.95 14.50
CA HIS A 48 10.64 5.25 14.39
C HIS A 48 10.46 3.90 13.72
N TRP A 49 11.55 3.39 13.16
CA TRP A 49 11.62 2.05 12.60
C TRP A 49 12.91 1.35 12.99
N SER A 50 12.88 0.02 12.97
CA SER A 50 14.05 -0.83 13.17
C SER A 50 14.11 -1.92 12.11
N PHE A 51 15.31 -2.26 11.68
CA PHE A 51 15.56 -3.29 10.68
C PHE A 51 16.70 -4.19 11.16
N GLY A 52 16.50 -5.50 11.15
CA GLY A 52 17.50 -6.45 11.61
C GLY A 52 17.07 -7.89 11.42
N VAL A 53 17.91 -8.83 11.86
CA VAL A 53 17.60 -10.26 11.76
C VAL A 53 16.90 -10.72 13.04
N GLN A 54 15.71 -11.30 12.89
CA GLN A 54 14.98 -12.01 13.94
C GLN A 54 14.49 -13.34 13.37
N ASP A 55 14.77 -14.45 14.08
CA ASP A 55 14.42 -15.82 13.67
C ASP A 55 14.95 -16.18 12.27
N GLY A 56 16.18 -15.77 11.95
CA GLY A 56 16.80 -15.98 10.63
C GLY A 56 16.22 -15.14 9.49
N LEU A 57 15.23 -14.27 9.76
CA LEU A 57 14.61 -13.41 8.77
C LEU A 57 15.01 -11.95 8.99
N ARG A 58 15.34 -11.25 7.91
CA ARG A 58 15.44 -9.78 7.93
C ARG A 58 14.04 -9.20 8.07
N LYS A 59 13.78 -8.56 9.21
CA LYS A 59 12.49 -8.00 9.58
C LYS A 59 12.59 -6.50 9.78
N CYS A 60 11.54 -5.85 9.32
CA CYS A 60 11.17 -4.50 9.65
C CYS A 60 10.32 -4.48 10.92
N PHE A 61 10.47 -3.44 11.74
CA PHE A 61 9.60 -3.13 12.88
C PHE A 61 9.22 -1.66 12.84
N LEU A 62 7.92 -1.38 12.93
CA LEU A 62 7.37 -0.03 12.95
C LEU A 62 6.99 0.37 14.38
N ARG A 63 7.34 1.58 14.78
CA ARG A 63 7.24 2.03 16.17
C ARG A 63 6.55 3.39 16.28
N LYS A 64 5.73 3.54 17.33
CA LYS A 64 5.13 4.84 17.72
C LYS A 64 6.03 5.71 18.58
N SER A 65 7.13 5.18 19.11
CA SER A 65 8.08 5.96 19.92
C SER A 65 9.51 5.42 19.84
N ASN A 66 10.44 6.18 20.39
CA ASN A 66 11.85 5.80 20.56
C ASN A 66 12.12 4.97 21.85
N ALA A 67 11.09 4.74 22.67
CA ALA A 67 11.23 4.07 23.96
C ALA A 67 11.47 2.56 23.81
N GLY A 68 12.03 1.93 24.84
CA GLY A 68 12.31 0.49 24.85
C GLY A 68 13.41 0.05 23.88
N LYS A 69 14.33 0.95 23.54
CA LYS A 69 15.48 0.65 22.69
C LYS A 69 16.51 -0.18 23.44
N GLU A 70 16.95 -1.25 22.80
CA GLU A 70 18.03 -2.12 23.26
C GLU A 70 19.12 -2.18 22.20
N SER A 71 20.36 -2.42 22.63
CA SER A 71 21.48 -2.64 21.70
C SER A 71 21.37 -4.04 21.10
N GLY A 72 21.33 -4.13 19.77
CA GLY A 72 21.32 -5.39 19.04
C GLY A 72 22.37 -5.36 17.91
N MET A 73 23.29 -6.32 17.93
CA MET A 73 24.28 -6.45 16.86
C MET A 73 23.59 -6.68 15.50
N GLY A 74 23.96 -5.89 14.49
CA GLY A 74 23.38 -5.99 13.14
C GLY A 74 21.97 -5.40 13.01
N TRP A 75 21.48 -4.67 14.01
CA TRP A 75 20.23 -3.92 13.93
C TRP A 75 20.48 -2.47 13.54
N LEU A 76 19.71 -2.01 12.55
CA LEU A 76 19.61 -0.62 12.15
C LEU A 76 18.32 -0.03 12.73
N SER A 77 18.33 1.25 13.08
CA SER A 77 17.11 1.96 13.48
C SER A 77 17.19 3.41 13.03
N GLY A 78 16.04 3.98 12.69
CA GLY A 78 15.94 5.36 12.24
C GLY A 78 14.68 6.03 12.74
N ALA A 79 14.71 7.37 12.79
CA ALA A 79 13.51 8.17 12.95
C ALA A 79 12.71 8.19 11.63
N LYS A 80 11.44 8.58 11.69
CA LYS A 80 10.57 8.75 10.51
C LYS A 80 11.20 9.61 9.42
N ALA A 81 11.93 10.66 9.82
CA ALA A 81 12.63 11.57 8.91
C ALA A 81 13.81 10.91 8.17
N CYS A 82 14.35 9.79 8.67
CA CYS A 82 15.39 9.02 8.00
C CYS A 82 14.75 8.14 6.92
N THR A 83 14.26 8.75 5.84
CA THR A 83 13.51 8.09 4.77
C THR A 83 13.98 8.49 3.38
N PRO A 84 13.89 7.60 2.37
CA PRO A 84 14.08 7.99 0.97
C PRO A 84 13.14 9.14 0.58
N PRO A 85 13.45 9.89 -0.49
CA PRO A 85 12.56 10.94 -0.98
C PRO A 85 11.12 10.45 -1.17
N PRO A 86 10.11 11.25 -0.76
CA PRO A 86 8.72 10.88 -0.91
C PRO A 86 8.34 10.85 -2.39
N LEU A 87 7.40 9.97 -2.74
CA LEU A 87 6.84 9.90 -4.09
C LEU A 87 5.63 10.85 -4.17
N PRO A 88 5.47 11.64 -5.26
CA PRO A 88 4.28 12.47 -5.44
C PRO A 88 3.01 11.63 -5.46
N HIS A 89 2.01 12.01 -4.66
CA HIS A 89 0.79 11.21 -4.51
C HIS A 89 0.04 10.98 -5.82
N GLY A 90 -0.07 12.00 -6.68
CA GLY A 90 -0.72 11.86 -7.99
C GLY A 90 -0.02 10.86 -8.91
N PHE A 91 1.32 10.88 -8.89
CA PHE A 91 2.15 9.90 -9.60
C PHE A 91 1.92 8.48 -9.07
N VAL A 92 1.98 8.27 -7.75
CA VAL A 92 1.75 6.95 -7.13
C VAL A 92 0.35 6.43 -7.45
N ALA A 93 -0.67 7.28 -7.35
CA ALA A 93 -2.05 6.92 -7.65
C ALA A 93 -2.19 6.45 -9.10
N LEU A 94 -1.73 7.25 -10.06
CA LEU A 94 -1.86 6.95 -11.48
C LEU A 94 -1.03 5.73 -11.89
N ALA A 95 0.23 5.65 -11.46
CA ALA A 95 1.12 4.54 -11.78
C ALA A 95 0.61 3.21 -11.19
N THR A 96 0.10 3.23 -9.95
CA THR A 96 -0.52 2.03 -9.35
C THR A 96 -1.75 1.60 -10.11
N ALA A 97 -2.68 2.52 -10.37
CA ALA A 97 -3.92 2.21 -11.10
C ALA A 97 -3.63 1.62 -12.49
N ARG A 98 -2.55 2.06 -13.14
CA ARG A 98 -2.11 1.57 -14.46
C ARG A 98 -1.16 0.37 -14.42
N SER A 99 -0.82 -0.13 -13.23
CA SER A 99 0.07 -1.29 -13.14
C SER A 99 -0.52 -2.49 -13.89
N ARG A 100 0.33 -3.22 -14.60
CA ARG A 100 -0.08 -4.35 -15.44
C ARG A 100 -0.92 -5.36 -14.66
N GLY A 101 -0.48 -5.69 -13.44
CA GLY A 101 -1.24 -6.55 -12.55
C GLY A 101 -2.65 -6.00 -12.32
N LEU A 102 -2.78 -4.75 -11.87
CA LEU A 102 -4.09 -4.21 -11.52
C LEU A 102 -5.05 -4.15 -12.71
N VAL A 103 -4.56 -3.76 -13.89
CA VAL A 103 -5.34 -3.75 -15.14
C VAL A 103 -5.82 -5.16 -15.53
N ALA A 104 -4.98 -6.17 -15.36
CA ALA A 104 -5.35 -7.57 -15.65
C ALA A 104 -6.49 -8.10 -14.75
N CYS A 105 -6.75 -7.43 -13.62
CA CYS A 105 -7.86 -7.74 -12.73
C CYS A 105 -9.15 -7.00 -13.04
N ASP A 106 -9.24 -6.10 -14.03
CA ASP A 106 -10.45 -5.30 -14.22
C ASP A 106 -11.73 -6.14 -14.45
N GLY A 107 -11.59 -7.33 -15.05
CA GLY A 107 -12.68 -8.28 -15.27
C GLY A 107 -13.02 -9.23 -14.10
N GLY A 108 -12.29 -9.14 -12.99
CA GLY A 108 -12.44 -10.05 -11.85
C GLY A 108 -11.54 -11.29 -11.92
N LYS A 109 -11.89 -12.31 -11.13
CA LYS A 109 -11.07 -13.51 -10.96
C LYS A 109 -10.89 -14.23 -12.30
N GLY A 110 -9.64 -14.51 -12.66
CA GLY A 110 -9.30 -15.19 -13.91
C GLY A 110 -7.85 -15.64 -13.93
N GLU A 111 -7.40 -16.20 -15.05
CA GLU A 111 -6.01 -16.63 -15.23
C GLU A 111 -5.02 -15.46 -15.07
N GLU A 112 -5.39 -14.29 -15.60
CA GLU A 112 -4.58 -13.07 -15.50
C GLU A 112 -4.75 -12.34 -14.15
N CYS A 113 -5.78 -12.71 -13.38
CA CYS A 113 -6.11 -12.16 -12.06
C CYS A 113 -6.33 -13.29 -11.03
N PRO A 114 -5.26 -13.98 -10.61
CA PRO A 114 -5.37 -15.12 -9.71
C PRO A 114 -5.73 -14.71 -8.27
N ASP A 115 -5.45 -13.46 -7.88
CA ASP A 115 -5.59 -12.95 -6.51
C ASP A 115 -6.36 -11.61 -6.49
N VAL A 116 -7.69 -11.73 -6.46
CA VAL A 116 -8.59 -10.57 -6.38
C VAL A 116 -8.42 -9.81 -5.06
N LEU A 117 -8.08 -10.49 -3.96
CA LEU A 117 -7.87 -9.83 -2.68
C LEU A 117 -6.67 -8.89 -2.76
N ALA A 118 -5.55 -9.35 -3.33
CA ALA A 118 -4.39 -8.50 -3.60
C ALA A 118 -4.73 -7.32 -4.52
N ALA A 119 -5.62 -7.51 -5.50
CA ALA A 119 -6.10 -6.44 -6.37
C ALA A 119 -6.94 -5.40 -5.60
N ILE A 120 -7.80 -5.82 -4.67
CA ILE A 120 -8.58 -4.92 -3.78
C ILE A 120 -7.62 -4.06 -2.93
N HIS A 121 -6.61 -4.66 -2.30
CA HIS A 121 -5.61 -3.91 -1.53
C HIS A 121 -4.81 -2.94 -2.43
N THR A 122 -4.51 -3.34 -3.67
CA THR A 122 -3.81 -2.48 -4.63
C THR A 122 -4.67 -1.29 -5.05
N TRP A 123 -5.98 -1.47 -5.25
CA TRP A 123 -6.92 -0.38 -5.47
C TRP A 123 -7.03 0.56 -4.29
N ARG A 124 -7.15 0.01 -3.07
CA ARG A 124 -7.18 0.80 -1.82
C ARG A 124 -5.93 1.67 -1.68
N PHE A 125 -4.76 1.14 -2.01
CA PHE A 125 -3.50 1.89 -2.05
C PHE A 125 -3.55 3.03 -3.07
N ALA A 126 -3.96 2.75 -4.32
CA ALA A 126 -4.07 3.77 -5.36
C ALA A 126 -5.04 4.92 -4.96
N ILE A 127 -6.21 4.57 -4.41
CA ILE A 127 -7.24 5.54 -3.99
C ILE A 127 -6.78 6.38 -2.80
N LYS A 128 -6.06 5.79 -1.84
CA LYS A 128 -5.45 6.55 -0.73
C LYS A 128 -4.54 7.65 -1.26
N HIS A 129 -3.68 7.34 -2.23
CA HIS A 129 -2.81 8.34 -2.87
C HIS A 129 -3.61 9.34 -3.71
N LEU A 130 -4.67 8.91 -4.40
CA LEU A 130 -5.55 9.82 -5.13
C LEU A 130 -6.18 10.86 -4.19
N LYS A 131 -6.70 10.43 -3.03
CA LYS A 131 -7.25 11.33 -1.99
C LYS A 131 -6.22 12.34 -1.52
N GLN A 132 -4.99 11.90 -1.26
CA GLN A 132 -3.91 12.80 -0.84
C GLN A 132 -3.53 13.82 -1.92
N ALA A 133 -3.55 13.42 -3.21
CA ALA A 133 -3.25 14.31 -4.32
C ALA A 133 -4.35 15.36 -4.58
N THR A 134 -5.59 15.07 -4.20
CA THR A 134 -6.79 15.84 -4.58
C THR A 134 -7.33 16.72 -3.45
N THR A 135 -6.96 16.43 -2.19
CA THR A 135 -7.42 17.17 -1.01
C THR A 135 -7.08 18.66 -1.14
N GLY A 136 -8.11 19.50 -1.14
CA GLY A 136 -7.96 20.97 -1.28
C GLY A 136 -7.58 21.44 -2.68
N VAL A 137 -7.58 20.55 -3.67
CA VAL A 137 -7.18 20.86 -5.07
C VAL A 137 -8.36 20.74 -6.04
N VAL A 138 -9.18 19.70 -5.92
CA VAL A 138 -10.37 19.50 -6.77
C VAL A 138 -11.63 20.00 -6.07
N ASP A 139 -12.71 20.20 -6.84
CA ASP A 139 -13.99 20.65 -6.30
C ASP A 139 -14.65 19.61 -5.37
N GLU A 140 -15.64 20.06 -4.60
CA GLU A 140 -16.34 19.23 -3.62
C GLU A 140 -17.07 18.03 -4.25
N GLY A 141 -17.62 18.19 -5.46
CA GLY A 141 -18.28 17.09 -6.18
C GLY A 141 -17.29 15.99 -6.56
N THR A 142 -16.15 16.39 -7.13
CA THR A 142 -15.05 15.48 -7.44
C THR A 142 -14.53 14.78 -6.18
N MET A 143 -14.31 15.51 -5.09
CA MET A 143 -13.91 14.90 -3.80
C MET A 143 -14.96 13.94 -3.25
N GLY A 144 -16.25 14.24 -3.42
CA GLY A 144 -17.36 13.36 -3.06
C GLY A 144 -17.27 12.00 -3.78
N HIS A 145 -17.03 12.01 -5.09
CA HIS A 145 -16.84 10.78 -5.87
C HIS A 145 -15.60 9.99 -5.45
N ILE A 146 -14.48 10.68 -5.17
CA ILE A 146 -13.25 10.02 -4.68
C ILE A 146 -13.50 9.35 -3.32
N ASN A 147 -14.25 10.01 -2.43
CA ASN A 147 -14.62 9.44 -1.14
C ASN A 147 -15.57 8.24 -1.29
N GLN A 148 -16.48 8.27 -2.26
CA GLN A 148 -17.37 7.15 -2.55
C GLN A 148 -16.57 5.92 -2.99
N ILE A 149 -15.69 6.03 -3.98
CA ILE A 149 -14.90 4.88 -4.46
C ILE A 149 -13.96 4.31 -3.38
N SER A 150 -13.47 5.16 -2.48
CA SER A 150 -12.71 4.74 -1.30
C SER A 150 -13.58 3.87 -0.37
N THR A 151 -14.79 4.34 -0.08
CA THR A 151 -15.75 3.66 0.80
C THR A 151 -16.21 2.33 0.19
N ASP A 152 -16.52 2.31 -1.11
CA ASP A 152 -16.94 1.11 -1.82
C ASP A 152 -15.83 0.04 -1.83
N THR A 153 -14.57 0.47 -2.01
CA THR A 153 -13.42 -0.43 -1.97
C THR A 153 -13.19 -1.00 -0.56
N ASP A 154 -13.31 -0.17 0.48
CA ASP A 154 -13.21 -0.62 1.88
C ASP A 154 -14.35 -1.57 2.26
N ASN A 155 -15.58 -1.30 1.81
CA ASN A 155 -16.74 -2.17 2.03
C ASN A 155 -16.59 -3.52 1.33
N LEU A 156 -16.08 -3.52 0.09
CA LEU A 156 -15.79 -4.76 -0.62
C LEU A 156 -14.72 -5.57 0.10
N LEU A 157 -13.65 -4.93 0.58
CA LEU A 157 -12.61 -5.59 1.37
C LEU A 157 -13.22 -6.23 2.64
N ALA A 158 -14.01 -5.47 3.40
CA ALA A 158 -14.67 -5.97 4.59
C ALA A 158 -15.57 -7.19 4.28
N SER A 159 -16.28 -7.16 3.15
CA SER A 159 -17.11 -8.28 2.71
C SER A 159 -16.27 -9.53 2.39
N VAL A 160 -15.19 -9.43 1.61
CA VAL A 160 -14.37 -10.61 1.25
C VAL A 160 -13.65 -11.22 2.45
N THR A 161 -13.41 -10.44 3.50
CA THR A 161 -12.78 -10.91 4.76
C THR A 161 -13.77 -11.34 5.83
N GLY A 162 -15.07 -11.10 5.64
CA GLY A 162 -16.13 -11.45 6.58
C GLY A 162 -16.83 -12.77 6.26
N ASP A 163 -17.93 -13.03 6.95
CA ASP A 163 -18.75 -14.24 6.72
C ASP A 163 -19.57 -14.17 5.41
N TYR A 164 -19.73 -12.97 4.86
CA TYR A 164 -20.46 -12.76 3.61
C TYR A 164 -19.54 -12.97 2.42
N ARG A 165 -19.92 -13.87 1.50
CA ARG A 165 -19.17 -14.06 0.25
C ARG A 165 -19.74 -13.15 -0.84
N PRO A 166 -19.00 -12.11 -1.30
CA PRO A 166 -19.46 -11.30 -2.43
C PRO A 166 -19.55 -12.14 -3.70
N SER A 167 -20.45 -11.73 -4.58
CA SER A 167 -20.62 -12.32 -5.90
C SER A 167 -19.42 -12.03 -6.80
N ASP A 168 -19.23 -12.86 -7.83
CA ASP A 168 -18.18 -12.66 -8.82
C ASP A 168 -18.35 -11.34 -9.60
N ALA A 169 -19.53 -10.72 -9.56
CA ALA A 169 -19.84 -9.44 -10.21
C ALA A 169 -19.56 -8.21 -9.33
N ASP A 170 -19.37 -8.37 -8.01
CA ASP A 170 -19.21 -7.23 -7.10
C ASP A 170 -17.86 -6.53 -7.30
N PHE A 171 -16.78 -7.30 -7.44
CA PHE A 171 -15.46 -6.73 -7.67
C PHE A 171 -15.36 -5.98 -9.01
N PRO A 172 -15.74 -6.55 -10.18
CA PRO A 172 -15.75 -5.81 -11.43
C PRO A 172 -16.56 -4.50 -11.39
N ARG A 173 -17.69 -4.48 -10.66
CA ARG A 173 -18.51 -3.27 -10.48
C ARG A 173 -17.76 -2.18 -9.70
N VAL A 174 -17.12 -2.53 -8.59
CA VAL A 174 -16.31 -1.58 -7.80
C VAL A 174 -15.11 -1.09 -8.62
N VAL A 175 -14.43 -1.99 -9.33
CA VAL A 175 -13.29 -1.62 -10.19
C VAL A 175 -13.71 -0.69 -11.32
N TYR A 176 -14.87 -0.93 -11.95
CA TYR A 176 -15.41 -0.04 -12.96
C TYR A 176 -15.59 1.39 -12.43
N ASN A 177 -16.19 1.56 -11.24
CA ASN A 177 -16.35 2.86 -10.61
C ASN A 177 -15.00 3.53 -10.31
N ASN A 178 -14.03 2.76 -9.80
CA ASN A 178 -12.67 3.25 -9.58
C ASN A 178 -12.07 3.78 -10.89
N ARG A 179 -12.17 2.99 -11.98
CA ARG A 179 -11.67 3.36 -13.31
C ARG A 179 -12.31 4.62 -13.85
N LEU A 180 -13.62 4.80 -13.69
CA LEU A 180 -14.31 6.01 -14.15
C LEU A 180 -13.68 7.27 -13.54
N ILE A 181 -13.43 7.28 -12.23
CA ILE A 181 -12.83 8.43 -11.55
C ILE A 181 -11.39 8.64 -12.00
N PHE A 182 -10.56 7.59 -12.02
CA PHE A 182 -9.17 7.69 -12.48
C PHE A 182 -9.07 8.17 -13.94
N ASN A 183 -9.96 7.73 -14.81
CA ASN A 183 -10.01 8.15 -16.21
C ASN A 183 -10.46 9.61 -16.34
N SER A 184 -11.43 10.05 -15.54
CA SER A 184 -11.87 11.46 -15.52
C SER A 184 -10.76 12.41 -15.07
N LEU A 185 -9.95 11.98 -14.10
CA LEU A 185 -8.82 12.76 -13.56
C LEU A 185 -7.52 12.54 -14.32
N HIS A 186 -7.55 11.75 -15.39
CA HIS A 186 -6.35 11.24 -16.03
C HIS A 186 -5.40 12.35 -16.50
N HIS A 187 -5.93 13.30 -17.29
CA HIS A 187 -5.12 14.36 -17.88
C HIS A 187 -4.53 15.26 -16.79
N TRP A 188 -5.31 15.58 -15.75
CA TRP A 188 -4.82 16.35 -14.61
C TRP A 188 -3.71 15.62 -13.86
N LEU A 189 -3.87 14.32 -13.55
CA LEU A 189 -2.84 13.51 -12.89
C LEU A 189 -1.53 13.46 -13.70
N GLU A 190 -1.59 13.49 -15.04
CA GLU A 190 -0.40 13.53 -15.89
C GLU A 190 0.36 14.86 -15.87
N THR A 191 -0.27 15.95 -15.42
CA THR A 191 0.38 17.25 -15.24
C THR A 191 1.13 17.37 -13.92
N LEU A 192 0.86 16.49 -12.95
CA LEU A 192 1.49 16.52 -11.65
C LEU A 192 2.96 16.03 -11.72
N PRO A 193 3.81 16.41 -10.74
CA PRO A 193 5.20 15.97 -10.69
C PRO A 193 5.34 14.45 -10.80
N LYS A 194 6.26 14.00 -11.65
CA LYS A 194 6.59 12.58 -11.88
C LYS A 194 7.98 12.29 -11.34
N VAL A 195 8.23 11.03 -11.00
CA VAL A 195 9.54 10.54 -10.58
C VAL A 195 9.94 9.38 -11.47
N GLU A 196 11.19 9.39 -11.93
CA GLU A 196 11.78 8.24 -12.60
C GLU A 196 11.95 7.10 -11.59
N LEU A 197 11.29 5.97 -11.86
CA LEU A 197 11.38 4.80 -10.99
C LEU A 197 12.66 4.03 -11.29
N ASN A 198 13.46 3.81 -10.25
CA ASN A 198 14.55 2.84 -10.31
C ASN A 198 14.02 1.48 -9.85
N SER A 199 14.00 0.49 -10.73
CA SER A 199 13.56 -0.87 -10.39
C SER A 199 14.45 -1.56 -9.34
N ALA A 200 15.68 -1.06 -9.14
CA ALA A 200 16.58 -1.48 -8.06
C ALA A 200 16.30 -0.77 -6.72
N ASP A 201 15.43 0.25 -6.68
CA ASP A 201 14.98 0.85 -5.43
C ASP A 201 14.04 -0.12 -4.71
N MET A 202 14.63 -0.90 -3.79
CA MET A 202 13.93 -1.88 -2.97
C MET A 202 12.88 -1.25 -2.05
N SER A 203 12.98 0.06 -1.78
CA SER A 203 12.01 0.76 -0.94
C SER A 203 10.68 0.98 -1.64
N LEU A 204 10.58 0.84 -2.97
CA LEU A 204 9.33 1.09 -3.68
C LEU A 204 8.25 0.05 -3.32
N PRO A 205 6.98 0.47 -3.15
CA PRO A 205 5.87 -0.45 -2.94
C PRO A 205 5.72 -1.38 -4.16
N THR A 206 5.22 -2.60 -3.94
CA THR A 206 5.19 -3.67 -4.94
C THR A 206 4.57 -3.27 -6.28
N PRO A 207 3.43 -2.55 -6.33
CA PRO A 207 2.84 -2.11 -7.60
C PRO A 207 3.74 -1.20 -8.42
N LEU A 208 4.54 -0.35 -7.78
CA LEU A 208 5.48 0.55 -8.47
C LEU A 208 6.80 -0.16 -8.83
N ARG A 209 7.25 -1.08 -7.98
CA ARG A 209 8.53 -1.78 -8.17
C ARG A 209 8.46 -2.88 -9.23
N LEU A 210 7.39 -3.67 -9.21
CA LEU A 210 7.24 -4.86 -10.04
C LEU A 210 6.15 -4.73 -11.11
N GLY A 211 5.25 -3.75 -11.00
CA GLY A 211 4.07 -3.65 -11.86
C GLY A 211 3.02 -4.75 -11.59
N TRP A 212 3.13 -5.44 -10.45
CA TRP A 212 2.24 -6.53 -10.02
C TRP A 212 1.53 -6.18 -8.72
N PHE A 213 0.51 -6.96 -8.37
CA PHE A 213 -0.21 -6.80 -7.11
C PHE A 213 0.70 -6.87 -5.89
N CYS A 214 0.15 -6.36 -4.80
CA CYS A 214 0.50 -6.77 -3.44
C CYS A 214 0.18 -8.27 -3.24
N ARG A 215 0.95 -9.19 -3.85
CA ARG A 215 0.69 -10.65 -3.89
C ARG A 215 0.54 -11.29 -2.51
N THR A 216 -0.55 -11.99 -2.21
CA THR A 216 -0.47 -13.03 -1.16
C THR A 216 0.44 -14.17 -1.66
N SER A 217 1.27 -14.77 -0.79
CA SER A 217 1.98 -15.99 -1.18
C SER A 217 1.05 -17.19 -1.03
N SER A 218 0.94 -17.96 -2.11
CA SER A 218 0.67 -19.41 -2.09
C SER A 218 1.47 -20.15 -1.02
#